data_AF-A0A7J4N8S3-F1
#
_entry.id   AF-A0A7J4N8S3-F1
#
_cell.length_a   1.000
_cell.length_b   1.000
_cell.length_c   1.000
_cell.angle_alpha   90.00
_cell.angle_beta   90.00
_cell.angle_gamma   90.00
#
_symmetry.space_group_name_H-M   'P 1'
#
loop_
_entity.id
_entity.type
_entity.pdbx_description
1 polymer ?
#
loop_
_entity_poly.entity_id
_entity_poly.type
_entity_poly.pdbx_seq_one_letter_code
_entity_poly.pdbx_strand_id
1 'polypeptide(L)'
;AEWLDWAALARSGGTLVIMMGMSNLGRNMRRLMDGGVEADTPVAVVQDGSSREQKVLVTTVSRAAEECEKEKIDSPAVIVVGSVVNVRSMLGDLR
;
A
#
# COMPACT_ATOMS: atom_id res chain seq x y z
N ALA A 1 -10.02 -11.60 0.71
CA ALA A 1 -10.36 -12.70 1.63
C ALA A 1 -11.44 -12.21 2.59
N GLU A 2 -12.61 -12.86 2.61
CA GLU A 2 -13.68 -12.55 3.58
C GLU A 2 -13.39 -13.11 4.97
N TRP A 3 -12.49 -14.09 5.08
CA TRP A 3 -12.09 -14.73 6.34
C TRP A 3 -10.96 -13.99 7.09
N LEU A 4 -10.47 -12.86 6.57
CA LEU A 4 -9.34 -12.14 7.16
C LEU A 4 -9.83 -11.09 8.16
N ASP A 5 -9.31 -11.12 9.38
CA ASP A 5 -9.57 -10.09 10.39
C ASP A 5 -8.70 -8.84 10.12
N TRP A 6 -9.27 -7.92 9.35
CA TRP A 6 -8.62 -6.64 9.00
C TRP A 6 -8.37 -5.76 10.22
N ALA A 7 -9.21 -5.87 11.25
CA ALA A 7 -9.06 -5.07 12.46
C ALA A 7 -7.91 -5.59 13.32
N ALA A 8 -7.72 -6.91 13.41
CA ALA A 8 -6.53 -7.48 14.04
C ALA A 8 -5.24 -7.09 13.32
N LEU A 9 -5.23 -7.08 11.99
CA LEU A 9 -4.08 -6.64 11.19
C LEU A 9 -3.78 -5.15 11.39
N ALA A 10 -4.81 -4.30 11.40
CA ALA A 10 -4.68 -2.86 11.66
C ALA A 10 -4.02 -2.60 13.02
N ARG A 11 -4.43 -3.33 14.05
CA ARG A 11 -3.89 -3.21 15.42
C ARG A 11 -2.51 -3.84 15.63
N SER A 12 -2.00 -4.60 14.66
CA SER A 12 -0.69 -5.25 14.80
C SER A 12 0.45 -4.25 14.96
N GLY A 13 0.27 -3.01 14.49
CA GLY A 13 1.31 -1.97 14.45
C GLY A 13 2.50 -2.30 13.53
N GLY A 14 2.42 -3.43 12.81
CA GLY A 14 3.46 -3.90 11.92
C GLY A 14 3.36 -3.29 10.52
N THR A 15 4.31 -3.67 9.67
CA THR A 15 4.23 -3.40 8.23
C THR A 15 3.33 -4.43 7.58
N LEU A 16 2.33 -3.98 6.83
CA LEU A 16 1.50 -4.87 6.03
C LEU A 16 1.98 -4.86 4.59
N VAL A 17 2.27 -6.05 4.04
CA VAL A 17 2.58 -6.24 2.63
C VAL A 17 1.44 -7.00 1.99
N ILE A 18 0.71 -6.33 1.10
CA ILE A 18 -0.48 -6.87 0.44
C ILE A 18 -0.11 -7.25 -0.99
N MET A 19 -0.07 -8.55 -1.24
CA MET A 19 0.15 -9.14 -2.56
C MET A 19 -1.18 -9.29 -3.31
N MET A 20 -1.16 -9.11 -4.64
CA MET A 20 -2.35 -9.25 -5.50
C MET A 20 -3.54 -8.40 -5.01
N GLY A 21 -3.25 -7.25 -4.39
CA GLY A 21 -4.25 -6.41 -3.73
C GLY A 21 -4.91 -5.37 -4.63
N MET A 22 -4.39 -5.14 -5.84
CA MET A 22 -4.76 -4.00 -6.70
C MET A 22 -6.25 -3.94 -7.04
N SER A 23 -6.85 -5.06 -7.48
CA SER A 23 -8.30 -5.10 -7.81
C SER A 23 -9.21 -4.81 -6.61
N ASN A 24 -8.67 -4.88 -5.39
CA ASN A 24 -9.40 -4.64 -4.15
C ASN A 24 -8.80 -3.49 -3.32
N LEU A 25 -7.91 -2.68 -3.90
CA LEU A 25 -7.10 -1.69 -3.18
C LEU A 25 -7.98 -0.77 -2.31
N GLY A 26 -8.98 -0.12 -2.91
CA GLY A 26 -9.89 0.76 -2.17
C GLY A 26 -10.68 0.05 -1.07
N ARG A 27 -11.08 -1.21 -1.29
CA ARG A 27 -11.79 -2.00 -0.26
C ARG A 27 -10.86 -2.37 0.90
N ASN A 28 -9.62 -2.75 0.60
CA ASN A 28 -8.63 -3.12 1.61
C ASN A 28 -8.24 -1.90 2.46
N MET A 29 -8.00 -0.74 1.83
CA MET A 29 -7.68 0.50 2.54
C MET A 29 -8.81 0.95 3.46
N ARG A 30 -10.08 0.89 3.01
CA ARG A 30 -11.24 1.17 3.87
C ARG A 30 -11.29 0.25 5.08
N ARG A 31 -11.12 -1.07 4.88
CA ARG A 31 -11.12 -2.04 5.99
C ARG A 31 -9.97 -1.83 6.98
N LEU A 32 -8.81 -1.36 6.51
CA LEU A 32 -7.70 -0.99 7.39
C LEU A 32 -8.07 0.24 8.24
N MET A 33 -8.65 1.27 7.63
CA MET A 33 -9.13 2.46 8.36
C MET A 33 -10.23 2.11 9.37
N ASP A 34 -11.21 1.31 8.97
CA ASP A 34 -12.27 0.81 9.87
C ASP A 34 -11.69 -0.02 11.04
N GLY A 35 -10.54 -0.67 10.80
CA GLY A 35 -9.78 -1.43 11.80
C GLY A 35 -8.93 -0.56 12.75
N GLY A 36 -8.83 0.75 12.51
CA GLY A 36 -8.06 1.70 13.33
C GLY A 36 -6.72 2.14 12.74
N VAL A 37 -6.43 1.88 11.46
CA VAL A 37 -5.26 2.47 10.79
C VAL A 37 -5.56 3.93 10.47
N GLU A 38 -4.67 4.85 10.87
CA GLU A 38 -4.83 6.28 10.59
C GLU A 38 -4.82 6.57 9.08
N ALA A 39 -5.65 7.52 8.65
CA ALA A 39 -5.86 7.86 7.24
C ALA A 39 -4.59 8.36 6.54
N ASP A 40 -3.68 8.98 7.29
CA ASP A 40 -2.39 9.50 6.84
C ASP A 40 -1.27 8.45 6.87
N THR A 41 -1.56 7.22 7.32
CA THR A 41 -0.58 6.14 7.36
C THR A 41 0.05 5.97 5.98
N PRO A 42 1.39 6.01 5.86
CA PRO A 42 2.07 5.89 4.58
C PRO A 42 1.80 4.56 3.87
N VAL A 43 1.64 4.65 2.55
CA VAL A 43 1.48 3.51 1.65
C VAL A 43 2.43 3.67 0.48
N ALA A 44 3.14 2.59 0.13
CA ALA A 44 3.87 2.49 -1.13
C ALA A 44 3.19 1.45 -2.03
N VAL A 45 3.00 1.78 -3.30
CA VAL A 45 2.57 0.84 -4.33
C VAL A 45 3.69 0.71 -5.35
N VAL A 46 4.25 -0.49 -5.45
CA VAL A 46 5.38 -0.80 -6.33
C VAL A 46 4.89 -1.72 -7.44
N GLN A 47 4.74 -1.16 -8.64
CA GLN A 47 4.39 -1.90 -9.85
C GLN A 47 5.66 -2.36 -10.57
N ASP A 48 5.61 -3.56 -11.14
CA ASP A 48 6.70 -4.15 -11.91
C ASP A 48 8.06 -4.06 -11.20
N GLY A 49 8.04 -4.35 -9.89
CA GLY A 49 9.20 -4.23 -9.01
C GLY A 49 10.43 -4.98 -9.53
N SER A 50 11.62 -4.39 -9.35
CA SER A 50 12.93 -4.85 -9.87
C SER A 50 13.08 -4.85 -11.40
N SER A 51 12.06 -4.43 -12.14
CA SER A 51 12.15 -4.27 -13.60
C SER A 51 12.59 -2.86 -14.02
N ARG A 52 12.86 -2.68 -15.32
CA ARG A 52 13.12 -1.36 -15.91
C ARG A 52 11.88 -0.46 -15.94
N GLU A 53 10.69 -1.07 -16.00
CA GLU A 53 9.40 -0.39 -16.08
C GLU A 53 8.80 -0.12 -14.69
N GLN A 54 9.59 -0.33 -13.61
CA GLN A 54 9.13 -0.16 -12.23
C GLN A 54 8.55 1.25 -12.02
N LYS A 55 7.33 1.29 -11.47
CA LYS A 55 6.70 2.52 -10.98
C LYS A 55 6.49 2.42 -9.48
N VAL A 56 6.76 3.50 -8.77
CA VAL A 56 6.58 3.59 -7.32
C VAL A 56 5.73 4.80 -7.01
N LEU A 57 4.54 4.57 -6.45
CA LEU A 57 3.72 5.60 -5.85
C LEU A 57 3.89 5.55 -4.34
N VAL A 58 4.17 6.70 -3.72
CA VAL A 58 4.13 6.88 -2.27
C VAL A 58 2.98 7.82 -1.95
N THR A 59 2.10 7.37 -1.07
CA THR A 59 0.81 8.01 -0.77
C THR A 59 0.38 7.65 0.66
N THR A 60 -0.88 7.87 1.00
CA THR A 60 -1.48 7.49 2.28
C THR A 60 -2.62 6.50 2.10
N VAL A 61 -3.01 5.81 3.17
CA VAL A 61 -4.12 4.84 3.16
C VAL A 61 -5.40 5.45 2.58
N SER A 62 -5.73 6.69 2.92
CA SER A 62 -6.94 7.35 2.43
C SER A 62 -6.91 7.71 0.93
N ARG A 63 -5.72 7.87 0.35
CA ARG A 63 -5.51 8.36 -1.03
C ARG A 63 -5.08 7.29 -2.01
N ALA A 64 -4.58 6.16 -1.53
CA ALA A 64 -3.92 5.15 -2.35
C ALA A 64 -4.74 4.68 -3.56
N ALA A 65 -6.05 4.44 -3.39
CA ALA A 65 -6.89 3.97 -4.49
C ALA A 65 -7.08 5.04 -5.58
N GLU A 66 -7.34 6.28 -5.18
CA GLU A 66 -7.55 7.40 -6.09
C GLU A 66 -6.26 7.76 -6.84
N GLU A 67 -5.13 7.78 -6.15
CA GLU A 67 -3.85 8.12 -6.77
C GLU A 67 -3.33 7.02 -7.71
N CYS A 68 -3.53 5.74 -7.36
CA CYS A 68 -3.23 4.65 -8.29
C CYS A 68 -4.04 4.76 -9.60
N GLU A 69 -5.32 5.13 -9.52
CA GLU A 69 -6.17 5.32 -10.70
C GLU A 69 -5.68 6.51 -11.54
N LYS A 70 -5.36 7.64 -10.91
CA LYS A 70 -4.82 8.83 -11.58
C LYS A 70 -3.48 8.56 -12.28
N GLU A 71 -2.59 7.81 -11.64
CA GLU A 71 -1.26 7.49 -12.16
C GLU A 71 -1.25 6.25 -13.08
N LYS A 72 -2.41 5.61 -13.29
CA LYS A 72 -2.56 4.39 -14.09
C LYS A 72 -1.63 3.27 -13.61
N ILE A 73 -1.53 3.11 -12.29
CA ILE A 73 -0.81 2.02 -11.64
C ILE A 73 -1.75 0.84 -11.56
N ASP A 74 -1.33 -0.29 -12.12
CA ASP A 74 -2.10 -1.52 -12.15
C ASP A 74 -1.22 -2.71 -11.78
N SER A 75 -1.81 -3.90 -11.86
CA SER A 75 -1.14 -5.17 -11.66
C SER A 75 -0.08 -5.42 -12.75
N PRO A 76 1.02 -6.12 -12.43
CA PRO A 76 1.38 -6.64 -11.11
C PRO A 76 1.99 -5.57 -10.20
N ALA A 77 1.44 -5.42 -8.98
CA ALA A 77 1.97 -4.50 -7.98
C ALA A 77 1.89 -5.06 -6.56
N VAL A 78 2.83 -4.62 -5.73
CA VAL A 78 2.91 -4.90 -4.29
C VAL A 78 2.55 -3.63 -3.54
N ILE A 79 1.65 -3.74 -2.57
CA ILE A 79 1.24 -2.62 -1.71
C ILE A 79 1.87 -2.82 -0.34
N VAL A 80 2.60 -1.82 0.15
CA VAL A 80 3.23 -1.80 1.47
C VAL A 80 2.58 -0.70 2.29
N VAL A 81 2.04 -1.04 3.46
CA VAL A 81 1.38 -0.09 4.37
C VAL A 81 2.16 -0.02 5.67
N GLY A 82 2.46 1.20 6.13
CA GLY A 82 3.09 1.47 7.42
C GLY A 82 4.30 2.40 7.34
N SER A 83 4.83 2.74 8.51
CA SER A 83 5.94 3.71 8.67
C SER A 83 7.23 3.35 7.93
N VAL A 84 7.43 2.07 7.59
CA VAL A 84 8.60 1.62 6.79
C VAL A 84 8.69 2.32 5.44
N VAL A 85 7.56 2.77 4.88
CA VAL A 85 7.53 3.49 3.60
C VAL A 85 8.37 4.77 3.65
N ASN A 86 8.46 5.43 4.82
CA ASN A 86 9.26 6.64 5.00
C ASN A 86 10.76 6.40 4.82
N VAL A 87 11.23 5.16 5.03
CA VAL A 87 12.64 4.78 4.84
C VAL A 87 13.10 4.98 3.39
N ARG A 88 12.18 4.91 2.42
CA ARG A 88 12.50 5.19 1.01
C ARG A 88 13.12 6.57 0.81
N SER A 89 12.67 7.58 1.54
CA SER A 89 13.24 8.95 1.43
C SER A 89 14.71 9.01 1.83
N MET A 90 15.18 8.09 2.69
CA MET A 90 16.57 8.00 3.15
C MET A 90 17.43 7.14 2.22
N LEU A 91 16.86 6.06 1.66
CA LEU A 91 17.59 5.11 0.82
C LEU A 91 17.60 5.49 -0.67
N GLY A 92 16.64 6.30 -1.12
CA GLY A 92 16.44 6.60 -2.53
C GLY A 92 16.09 5.34 -3.35
N ASP A 93 16.31 5.41 -4.66
CA ASP A 93 16.21 4.25 -5.54
C ASP A 93 17.55 3.50 -5.53
N LEU A 94 17.77 2.70 -4.49
CA LEU A 94 18.93 1.82 -4.39
C LEU A 94 18.79 0.69 -5.42
N ARG A 95 19.52 0.81 -6.53
CA ARG A 95 19.65 -0.19 -7.58
C ARG A 95 21.06 -0.77 -7.60
#